data_AF-A0A9R1MIN9-F1
#
_entry.id   AF-A0A9R1MIN9-F1
#
_cell.length_a   1.000
_cell.length_b   1.000
_cell.length_c   1.000
_cell.angle_alpha   90.00
_cell.angle_beta   90.00
_cell.angle_gamma   90.00
#
_symmetry.space_group_name_H-M   'P 1'
#
loop_
_entity.id
_entity.type
_entity.pdbx_description
1 polymer ?
#
loop_
_entity_poly.entity_id
_entity_poly.type
_entity_poly.pdbx_seq_one_letter_code
_entity_poly.pdbx_strand_id
1 'polypeptide(L)' 'RRWTRSGWCGSQDGDYAEAIDPAIAGAGHEEQILLVLRIAVFCTADDPKERPAAKDVRCMLAQIKN' A
#
# COMPACT_ATOMS: atom_id res chain seq x y z
N ARG A 1 8.28 -7.82 -14.34
CA ARG A 1 8.18 -8.15 -12.89
C ARG A 1 7.52 -6.97 -12.19
N ARG A 2 6.23 -6.77 -12.48
CA ARG A 2 5.39 -5.67 -11.96
C ARG A 2 4.71 -6.24 -10.72
N TRP A 3 5.35 -6.09 -9.57
CA TRP A 3 4.73 -6.48 -8.31
C TRP A 3 3.35 -5.79 -8.25
N THR A 4 2.33 -6.60 -7.95
CA THR A 4 0.99 -6.27 -7.45
C THR A 4 -0.18 -5.97 -8.40
N ARG A 5 -0.10 -5.27 -9.54
CA ARG A 5 -1.39 -4.89 -10.21
C ARG A 5 -2.08 -6.02 -10.99
N SER A 6 -1.33 -6.97 -11.56
CA SER A 6 -1.88 -8.03 -12.43
C SER A 6 -2.60 -9.17 -11.68
N GLY A 7 -2.40 -9.29 -10.36
CA GLY A 7 -3.08 -10.28 -9.51
C GLY A 7 -4.24 -9.72 -8.70
N TRP A 8 -4.46 -8.39 -8.76
CA TRP A 8 -5.42 -7.66 -7.93
C TRP A 8 -6.60 -7.19 -8.80
N CYS A 9 -7.19 -8.11 -9.56
CA CYS A 9 -8.43 -7.83 -10.25
C CYS A 9 -9.59 -8.16 -9.29
N GLY A 10 -10.15 -7.13 -8.66
CA GLY A 10 -11.56 -7.18 -8.24
C GLY A 10 -11.87 -7.41 -6.77
N SER A 11 -11.02 -7.06 -5.81
CA SER A 11 -11.46 -6.94 -4.42
C SER A 11 -10.81 -5.73 -3.76
N GLN A 12 -11.64 -4.79 -3.31
CA GLN A 12 -11.21 -3.65 -2.47
C GLN A 12 -10.59 -4.12 -1.14
N ASP A 13 -10.68 -5.41 -0.84
CA ASP A 13 -10.12 -6.12 0.32
C ASP A 13 -9.37 -7.39 -0.11
N GLY A 14 -8.60 -7.33 -1.21
CA GLY A 14 -7.68 -8.42 -1.59
C GLY A 14 -6.66 -8.69 -0.50
N ASP A 15 -6.37 -9.96 -0.24
CA ASP A 15 -5.60 -10.45 0.91
C ASP A 15 -4.20 -9.78 1.00
N TYR A 16 -4.12 -8.68 1.76
CA TYR A 16 -2.87 -7.97 2.00
C TYR A 16 -1.87 -8.86 2.75
N ALA A 17 -2.35 -9.88 3.47
CA ALA A 17 -1.52 -10.71 4.34
C ALA A 17 -0.42 -11.46 3.57
N GLU A 18 -0.69 -11.86 2.32
CA GLU A 18 0.32 -12.51 1.46
C GLU A 18 1.46 -11.56 1.05
N ALA A 19 1.21 -10.25 1.07
CA ALA A 19 2.18 -9.22 0.73
C ALA A 19 2.96 -8.68 1.95
N ILE A 20 2.58 -9.07 3.16
CA ILE A 20 3.26 -8.65 4.39
C ILE A 20 4.49 -9.53 4.61
N ASP A 21 5.64 -8.91 4.88
CA ASP A 21 6.85 -9.63 5.25
C ASP A 21 6.60 -10.41 6.56
N PRO A 22 6.88 -11.74 6.61
CA PRO A 22 6.71 -12.54 7.81
C PRO A 22 7.43 -12.01 9.05
N ALA A 23 8.50 -11.22 8.89
CA ALA A 23 9.23 -10.62 10.00
C ALA A 23 8.45 -9.49 10.71
N ILE A 24 7.46 -8.89 10.05
CA ILE A 24 6.61 -7.83 10.61
C ILE A 24 5.14 -8.25 10.76
N ALA A 25 4.76 -9.40 10.19
CA ALA A 25 3.45 -10.00 10.38
C ALA A 25 3.21 -10.33 11.86
N GLY A 26 2.03 -9.99 12.40
CA GLY A 26 1.67 -10.24 13.80
C GLY A 26 2.35 -9.34 14.83
N ALA A 27 3.11 -8.31 14.41
CA ALA A 27 3.74 -7.34 15.31
C ALA A 27 2.77 -6.28 15.89
N GLY A 28 1.46 -6.41 15.64
CA GLY A 28 0.44 -5.45 16.07
C GLY A 28 0.35 -4.18 15.21
N HIS A 29 1.02 -4.14 14.05
CA HIS A 29 1.03 -3.00 13.13
C HIS A 29 0.22 -3.22 11.84
N GLU A 30 -0.72 -4.16 11.85
CA GLU A 30 -1.45 -4.61 10.67
C GLU A 30 -2.23 -3.47 10.00
N GLU A 31 -2.84 -2.59 10.79
CA GLU A 31 -3.57 -1.42 10.31
C GLU A 31 -2.63 -0.41 9.62
N GLN A 32 -1.48 -0.10 10.22
CA GLN A 32 -0.49 0.79 9.61
C GLN A 32 0.05 0.20 8.30
N ILE A 33 0.35 -1.11 8.29
CA ILE A 33 0.84 -1.81 7.10
C ILE A 33 -0.20 -1.75 5.97
N LEU A 34 -1.48 -1.97 6.28
CA LEU A 34 -2.56 -1.89 5.30
C LEU A 34 -2.69 -0.47 4.71
N LEU A 35 -2.55 0.58 5.54
CA LEU A 35 -2.55 1.97 5.06
C LEU A 35 -1.35 2.27 4.15
N VAL A 36 -0.15 1.80 4.51
CA VAL A 36 1.04 1.97 3.67
C VAL A 36 0.90 1.24 2.34
N LEU A 37 0.34 0.02 2.33
CA LEU A 37 0.09 -0.74 1.11
C LEU A 37 -0.90 -0.02 0.19
N ARG A 38 -1.96 0.59 0.72
CA ARG A 38 -2.88 1.42 -0.06
C ARG A 38 -2.17 2.62 -0.70
N ILE A 39 -1.28 3.30 0.04
CA ILE A 39 -0.46 4.39 -0.50
C ILE A 39 0.46 3.87 -1.62
N ALA A 40 1.07 2.70 -1.45
CA ALA A 40 1.93 2.08 -2.46
C ALA A 40 1.18 1.76 -3.77
N VAL A 41 -0.09 1.37 -3.69
CA VAL A 41 -0.95 1.16 -4.88
C VAL A 41 -1.12 2.46 -5.66
N PHE A 42 -1.31 3.61 -5.00
CA PHE A 42 -1.38 4.91 -5.68
C PHE A 42 -0.03 5.31 -6.31
N CYS A 43 1.08 5.11 -5.60
CA CYS A 43 2.42 5.44 -6.10
C CYS A 43 2.83 4.62 -7.34
N THR A 44 2.28 3.41 -7.48
CA THR A 44 2.59 2.48 -8.57
C THR A 44 1.55 2.51 -9.70
N ALA A 45 0.65 3.50 -9.72
CA ALA A 45 -0.41 3.60 -10.73
C ALA A 45 0.15 3.50 -12.16
N ASP A 46 -0.58 2.84 -13.05
CA ASP A 46 -0.12 2.62 -14.42
C ASP A 46 -0.10 3.94 -15.20
N ASP A 47 -1.10 4.80 -14.99
CA ASP A 47 -1.11 6.18 -15.48
C ASP A 47 -0.28 7.09 -14.55
N PRO A 48 0.75 7.79 -15.06
CA PRO A 48 1.50 8.79 -14.29
C PRO A 48 0.64 9.90 -13.69
N LYS A 49 -0.50 10.24 -14.30
CA LYS A 49 -1.40 11.31 -13.82
C LYS A 49 -2.19 10.92 -12.57
N GLU A 50 -2.38 9.62 -12.35
CA GLU A 50 -3.06 9.10 -11.15
C GLU A 50 -2.10 8.97 -9.95
N ARG A 51 -0.79 9.09 -10.20
CA ARG A 51 0.20 9.01 -9.12
C ARG A 51 0.19 10.29 -8.30
N PRO A 52 0.13 10.18 -6.96
CA PRO A 52 0.23 11.34 -6.08
C PRO A 52 1.61 11.99 -6.19
N ALA A 53 1.69 13.30 -5.97
CA ALA A 53 2.98 13.95 -5.85
C ALA A 53 3.68 13.50 -4.55
N ALA A 54 5.03 13.50 -4.54
CA ALA A 54 5.80 13.09 -3.37
C ALA A 54 5.44 13.88 -2.09
N LYS A 55 5.05 15.15 -2.25
CA LYS A 55 4.53 15.99 -1.14
C LYS A 55 3.27 15.40 -0.52
N ASP A 56 2.36 14.87 -1.33
CA ASP A 56 1.08 14.33 -0.89
C ASP A 56 1.31 12.97 -0.24
N VAL A 57 2.20 12.14 -0.81
CA VAL A 57 2.65 10.88 -0.19
C VAL A 57 3.24 11.12 1.20
N ARG A 58 4.11 12.12 1.35
CA ARG A 58 4.65 12.50 2.66
C ARG A 58 3.55 12.90 3.65
N CYS A 59 2.56 13.68 3.22
CA CYS A 59 1.42 14.05 4.05
C CYS A 59 0.53 12.85 4.42
N MET A 60 0.34 11.90 3.50
CA MET A 60 -0.42 10.67 3.76
C MET A 60 0.31 9.79 4.78
N LEU A 61 1.63 9.58 4.62
CA LEU A 61 2.43 8.81 5.56
C LEU A 61 2.49 9.44 6.95
N ALA A 62 2.54 10.78 7.03
CA ALA A 62 2.57 11.49 8.31
C ALA A 62 1.27 11.37 9.12
N GLN A 63 0.15 10.97 8.50
CA GLN A 63 -1.13 10.74 9.17
C GLN A 63 -1.21 9.36 9.83
N ILE A 64 -0.33 8.42 9.45
CA ILE A 64 -0.27 7.09 10.05
C ILE A 64 0.40 7.23 11.42
N LYS A 65 -0.39 7.05 12.48
CA LYS A 65 0.10 7.15 13.86
C LYS A 65 0.79 5.86 14.28
N ASN A 66 1.83 6.00 15.08
CA ASN A 66 2.56 4.90 15.69
C ASN A 66 1.89 4.46 16.98
#